data_AF-A0A4Q7VMZ0-F1
#
_entry.id   AF-A0A4Q7VMZ0-F1
#
_cell.length_a   1.000
_cell.length_b   1.000
_cell.length_c   1.000
_cell.angle_alpha   90.00
_cell.angle_beta   90.00
_cell.angle_gamma   90.00
#
_symmetry.space_group_name_H-M   'P 1'
#
loop_
_entity.id
_entity.type
_entity.pdbx_description
1 polymer ?
#
loop_
_entity_poly.entity_id
_entity_poly.type
_entity_poly.pdbx_seq_one_letter_code
_entity_poly.pdbx_strand_id
1 'polypeptide(L)'
;MKTRFKILFIAFLSLTIGMSACKDEKKTLKNPKASKKIVKTVKKEAVKKVVPKEVVKKAINKYFLISASFKNKAYAERLQAKLQKEGYDSQIILSKNQFYRVSYKGFSDRSKAFKELKIARSTQGQENVWLHIKH
;
A
#
# COMPACT_ATOMS: atom_id res chain seq x y z
N MET A 1 44.23 14.17 -11.58
CA MET A 1 44.48 12.72 -11.57
C MET A 1 43.22 11.90 -11.19
N LYS A 2 42.05 12.15 -11.83
CA LYS A 2 40.77 11.47 -11.49
C LYS A 2 39.93 11.01 -12.69
N THR A 3 40.37 11.24 -13.92
CA THR A 3 39.62 10.90 -15.14
C THR A 3 40.09 9.61 -15.81
N ARG A 4 41.32 9.15 -15.53
CA ARG A 4 41.88 7.92 -16.10
C ARG A 4 41.41 6.64 -15.40
N PHE A 5 40.87 6.74 -14.18
CA PHE A 5 40.37 5.60 -13.41
C PHE A 5 38.96 5.15 -13.82
N LYS A 6 38.16 6.03 -14.45
CA LYS A 6 36.80 5.71 -14.93
C LYS A 6 36.79 4.90 -16.22
N ILE A 7 37.81 5.06 -17.07
CA ILE A 7 37.89 4.38 -18.38
C ILE A 7 38.33 2.92 -18.19
N LEU A 8 39.11 2.61 -17.15
CA LEU A 8 39.54 1.25 -16.81
C LEU A 8 38.43 0.38 -16.19
N PHE A 9 37.36 0.97 -15.67
CA PHE A 9 36.23 0.20 -15.09
C PHE A 9 35.16 -0.18 -16.12
N ILE A 10 35.14 0.48 -17.28
CA ILE A 10 34.12 0.29 -18.34
C ILE A 10 34.49 -0.87 -19.28
N ALA A 11 35.76 -1.27 -19.35
CA ALA A 11 36.24 -2.34 -20.22
C ALA A 11 36.13 -3.76 -19.61
N PHE A 12 35.68 -3.92 -18.36
CA PHE A 12 35.61 -5.23 -17.67
C PHE A 12 34.19 -5.77 -17.49
N LEU A 13 33.14 -5.04 -17.90
CA LEU A 13 31.74 -5.44 -17.74
C LEU A 13 31.10 -6.00 -19.03
N SER A 14 31.86 -6.10 -20.12
CA SER A 14 31.37 -6.59 -21.42
C SER A 14 31.56 -8.09 -21.65
N LEU A 15 31.74 -8.90 -20.59
CA LEU A 15 31.93 -10.35 -20.72
C LEU A 15 31.07 -11.15 -19.74
N THR A 16 29.75 -11.15 -19.92
CA THR A 16 28.86 -12.28 -19.58
C THR A 16 27.60 -12.25 -20.45
N ILE A 17 27.75 -12.68 -21.71
CA ILE A 17 26.62 -13.22 -22.47
C ILE A 17 26.44 -14.66 -21.97
N GLY A 18 25.34 -14.93 -21.28
CA GLY A 18 24.97 -16.26 -20.80
C GLY A 18 23.46 -16.43 -20.88
N MET A 19 23.06 -17.32 -21.79
CA MET A 19 21.68 -17.64 -22.19
C MET A 19 20.86 -18.19 -21.01
N SER A 20 19.58 -17.82 -20.90
CA SER A 20 18.61 -18.67 -20.22
C SER A 20 17.23 -18.56 -20.85
N ALA A 21 16.73 -19.72 -21.29
CA ALA A 21 15.60 -19.94 -22.17
C ALA A 21 14.24 -19.71 -21.47
N CYS A 22 13.25 -19.26 -22.25
CA CYS A 22 11.84 -19.43 -21.92
C CYS A 22 11.50 -20.93 -21.87
N LYS A 23 10.84 -21.41 -20.79
CA LYS A 23 9.72 -22.34 -20.95
C LYS A 23 8.83 -22.51 -19.71
N ASP A 24 7.57 -22.18 -19.93
CA ASP A 24 6.32 -22.81 -19.46
C ASP A 24 5.88 -22.85 -17.99
N GLU A 25 4.56 -22.69 -17.93
CA GLU A 25 3.64 -22.58 -16.81
C GLU A 25 3.22 -23.97 -16.29
N LYS A 26 3.07 -24.14 -14.97
CA LYS A 26 1.84 -24.68 -14.34
C LYS A 26 1.93 -24.83 -12.82
N LYS A 27 0.92 -24.25 -12.18
CA LYS A 27 0.09 -24.77 -11.05
C LYS A 27 0.78 -25.62 -9.97
N THR A 28 0.62 -25.19 -8.72
CA THR A 28 -0.17 -25.99 -7.75
C THR A 28 -0.93 -25.10 -6.77
N LEU A 29 -2.26 -25.12 -6.91
CA LEU A 29 -3.21 -24.91 -5.82
C LEU A 29 -3.09 -26.10 -4.86
N LYS A 30 -2.95 -25.83 -3.56
CA LYS A 30 -3.35 -26.75 -2.48
C LYS A 30 -4.09 -25.95 -1.39
N ASN A 31 -5.41 -26.03 -1.43
CA ASN A 31 -6.32 -25.97 -0.27
C ASN A 31 -6.45 -27.43 0.23
N PRO A 32 -6.77 -27.82 1.50
CA PRO A 32 -7.97 -27.36 2.24
C PRO A 32 -7.89 -27.31 3.79
N LYS A 33 -9.00 -26.80 4.38
CA LYS A 33 -9.50 -26.97 5.78
C LYS A 33 -8.80 -26.13 6.87
N ALA A 34 -9.48 -25.50 7.83
CA ALA A 34 -10.88 -25.49 8.27
C ALA A 34 -11.17 -24.10 8.90
N SER A 35 -12.24 -23.41 8.51
CA SER A 35 -13.56 -23.54 9.14
C SER A 35 -13.49 -23.52 10.67
N LYS A 36 -13.56 -22.33 11.27
CA LYS A 36 -13.94 -22.17 12.68
C LYS A 36 -15.31 -21.48 12.76
N LYS A 37 -16.32 -22.34 12.82
CA LYS A 37 -17.63 -22.23 13.47
C LYS A 37 -18.28 -20.85 13.61
N ILE A 38 -19.37 -20.71 12.85
CA ILE A 38 -20.62 -20.06 13.26
C ILE A 38 -21.05 -20.57 14.64
N VAL A 39 -21.32 -19.67 15.58
CA VAL A 39 -22.13 -19.96 16.77
C VAL A 39 -23.14 -18.81 16.92
N LYS A 40 -24.40 -19.11 16.59
CA LYS A 40 -25.58 -18.38 17.08
C LYS A 40 -26.13 -19.13 18.31
N THR A 41 -26.83 -18.39 19.17
CA THR A 41 -27.75 -18.80 20.27
C THR A 41 -27.14 -18.71 21.68
N VAL A 42 -27.69 -18.10 22.74
CA VAL A 42 -28.66 -17.02 23.07
C VAL A 42 -28.63 -16.89 24.63
N LYS A 43 -28.86 -15.68 25.19
CA LYS A 43 -29.29 -15.31 26.58
C LYS A 43 -28.32 -15.44 27.79
N LYS A 44 -27.96 -14.29 28.40
CA LYS A 44 -28.51 -13.77 29.68
C LYS A 44 -27.77 -12.49 30.12
N GLU A 45 -28.55 -11.54 30.62
CA GLU A 45 -28.14 -10.21 31.10
C GLU A 45 -27.26 -10.28 32.35
N ALA A 46 -26.24 -9.42 32.41
CA ALA A 46 -25.66 -8.93 33.65
C ALA A 46 -25.09 -7.52 33.40
N VAL A 47 -25.79 -6.53 33.93
CA VAL A 47 -25.47 -5.11 33.92
C VAL A 47 -24.10 -4.88 34.59
N LYS A 48 -23.10 -4.47 33.81
CA LYS A 48 -21.88 -3.83 34.33
C LYS A 48 -21.79 -2.41 33.78
N LYS A 49 -22.01 -1.46 34.68
CA LYS A 49 -21.63 -0.03 34.67
C LYS A 49 -20.87 0.40 33.41
N VAL A 50 -21.58 1.09 32.53
CA VAL A 50 -21.03 1.81 31.38
C VAL A 50 -20.17 2.96 31.92
N VAL A 51 -18.86 2.76 31.98
CA VAL A 51 -17.92 3.89 31.95
C VAL A 51 -18.08 4.49 30.55
N PRO A 52 -18.46 5.77 30.40
CA PRO A 52 -18.49 6.41 29.10
C PRO A 52 -17.07 6.41 28.55
N LYS A 53 -16.76 5.43 27.70
CA LYS A 53 -15.56 5.45 26.89
C LYS A 53 -15.79 6.62 25.96
N GLU A 54 -15.15 7.75 26.26
CA GLU A 54 -15.09 8.93 25.40
C GLU A 54 -14.91 8.42 23.97
N VAL A 55 -15.97 8.53 23.18
CA VAL A 55 -15.95 8.18 21.78
C VAL A 55 -15.14 9.30 21.14
N VAL A 56 -13.82 9.15 21.17
CA VAL A 56 -12.89 10.01 20.43
C VAL A 56 -13.38 9.95 19.00
N LYS A 57 -14.08 11.00 18.56
CA LYS A 57 -14.60 11.12 17.20
C LYS A 57 -13.39 10.99 16.29
N LYS A 58 -13.23 9.82 15.67
CA LYS A 58 -12.11 9.54 14.77
C LYS A 58 -12.17 10.59 13.66
N ALA A 59 -11.17 11.47 13.63
CA ALA A 59 -11.14 12.56 12.66
C ALA A 59 -11.26 11.98 11.25
N ILE A 60 -12.21 12.49 10.47
CA ILE A 60 -12.47 11.99 9.12
C ILE A 60 -11.32 12.47 8.22
N ASN A 61 -10.60 11.52 7.63
CA ASN A 61 -9.52 11.82 6.69
C ASN A 61 -10.08 12.40 5.39
N LYS A 62 -9.55 13.55 4.97
CA LYS A 62 -9.91 14.25 3.72
C LYS A 62 -8.77 14.25 2.69
N TYR A 63 -7.53 14.04 3.14
CA TYR A 63 -6.33 14.14 2.32
C TYR A 63 -5.61 12.80 2.31
N PHE A 64 -5.34 12.24 1.13
CA PHE A 64 -4.79 10.90 0.98
C PHE A 64 -3.54 10.93 0.09
N LEU A 65 -2.43 10.37 0.57
CA LEU A 65 -1.23 10.21 -0.25
C LEU A 65 -1.31 8.92 -1.04
N ILE A 66 -1.32 9.06 -2.36
CA ILE A 66 -1.51 7.97 -3.32
C ILE A 66 -0.14 7.47 -3.79
N SER A 67 0.09 6.16 -3.69
CA SER A 67 1.29 5.50 -4.22
C SER A 67 1.11 5.04 -5.66
N ALA A 68 -0.08 4.57 -6.03
CA ALA A 68 -0.38 4.09 -7.37
C ALA A 68 -1.87 4.17 -7.70
N SER A 69 -2.20 4.04 -8.98
CA SER A 69 -3.57 3.95 -9.47
C SER A 69 -3.70 2.88 -10.54
N PHE A 70 -4.67 1.99 -10.39
CA PHE A 70 -4.85 0.84 -11.27
C PHE A 70 -6.23 0.88 -11.91
N LYS A 71 -6.31 0.44 -13.17
CA LYS A 71 -7.60 0.18 -13.83
C LYS A 71 -8.23 -1.13 -13.33
N ASN A 72 -7.40 -2.13 -13.00
CA ASN A 72 -7.85 -3.41 -12.46
C ASN A 72 -7.88 -3.38 -10.93
N LYS A 73 -9.05 -3.66 -10.34
CA LYS A 73 -9.27 -3.71 -8.89
C LYS A 73 -8.35 -4.70 -8.17
N ALA A 74 -8.09 -5.86 -8.76
CA ALA A 74 -7.26 -6.90 -8.13
C ALA A 74 -5.81 -6.44 -7.90
N TYR A 75 -5.27 -5.60 -8.78
CA TYR A 75 -3.94 -5.02 -8.58
C TYR A 75 -3.93 -3.97 -7.46
N ALA A 76 -5.00 -3.17 -7.36
CA ALA A 76 -5.16 -2.23 -6.27
C ALA A 76 -5.27 -2.94 -4.91
N GLU A 77 -6.06 -4.03 -4.83
CA GLU A 77 -6.21 -4.84 -3.61
C GLU A 77 -4.90 -5.52 -3.20
N ARG A 78 -4.12 -6.04 -4.16
CA ARG A 78 -2.79 -6.60 -3.88
C ARG A 78 -1.85 -5.56 -3.29
N LEU A 79 -1.80 -4.36 -3.87
CA LEU A 79 -0.96 -3.29 -3.34
C LEU A 79 -1.43 -2.82 -1.95
N GLN A 80 -2.74 -2.64 -1.77
CA GLN A 80 -3.33 -2.27 -0.48
C GLN A 80 -2.94 -3.29 0.60
N ALA A 81 -3.11 -4.59 0.32
CA ALA A 81 -2.76 -5.65 1.24
C ALA A 81 -1.25 -5.66 1.57
N LYS A 82 -0.40 -5.38 0.58
CA LYS A 82 1.05 -5.22 0.81
C LYS A 82 1.33 -4.05 1.77
N LEU A 83 0.77 -2.88 1.50
CA LEU A 83 0.95 -1.69 2.34
C LEU A 83 0.42 -1.90 3.76
N GLN A 84 -0.72 -2.57 3.93
CA GLN A 84 -1.26 -2.90 5.24
C GLN A 84 -0.35 -3.86 6.02
N LYS A 85 0.28 -4.83 5.35
CA LYS A 85 1.29 -5.71 5.97
C LYS A 85 2.54 -4.95 6.40
N GLU A 86 2.89 -3.87 5.69
CA GLU A 86 3.99 -2.96 6.04
C GLU A 86 3.61 -1.97 7.16
N GLY A 87 2.36 -1.99 7.64
CA GLY A 87 1.88 -1.16 8.75
C GLY A 87 1.22 0.16 8.34
N TYR A 88 0.96 0.36 7.04
CA TYR A 88 0.28 1.55 6.54
C TYR A 88 -1.26 1.44 6.66
N ASP A 89 -1.93 2.55 6.98
CA ASP A 89 -3.40 2.66 6.94
C ASP A 89 -3.89 2.87 5.50
N SER A 90 -3.65 1.86 4.66
CA SER A 90 -3.88 1.92 3.22
C SER A 90 -5.36 1.74 2.84
N GLN A 91 -5.84 2.58 1.91
CA GLN A 91 -7.22 2.62 1.45
C GLN A 91 -7.28 2.65 -0.08
N ILE A 92 -8.32 2.05 -0.65
CA ILE A 92 -8.62 2.15 -2.09
C ILE A 92 -9.70 3.20 -2.30
N ILE A 93 -9.44 4.14 -3.20
CA ILE A 93 -10.33 5.25 -3.55
C ILE A 93 -10.68 5.12 -5.03
N LEU A 94 -11.97 4.92 -5.32
CA LEU A 94 -12.46 4.91 -6.70
C LEU A 94 -12.53 6.35 -7.22
N SER A 95 -11.80 6.61 -8.30
CA SER A 95 -11.81 7.89 -8.99
C SER A 95 -12.96 7.95 -10.01
N LYS A 96 -13.37 9.17 -10.39
CA LYS A 96 -14.46 9.40 -11.39
C LYS A 96 -14.18 8.72 -12.73
N ASN A 97 -12.91 8.58 -13.10
CA ASN A 97 -12.46 7.90 -14.32
C ASN A 97 -12.38 6.36 -14.18
N GLN A 98 -12.99 5.76 -13.15
CA GLN A 98 -12.99 4.31 -12.90
C GLN A 98 -11.59 3.70 -12.64
N PHE A 99 -10.65 4.51 -12.16
CA PHE A 99 -9.38 4.01 -11.64
C PHE A 99 -9.44 3.85 -10.11
N TYR A 100 -8.84 2.77 -9.63
CA TYR A 100 -8.68 2.46 -8.21
C TYR A 100 -7.34 3.05 -7.74
N ARG A 101 -7.40 4.18 -7.02
CA ARG A 101 -6.22 4.82 -6.40
C ARG A 101 -5.94 4.15 -5.07
N VAL A 102 -4.68 3.82 -4.80
CA VAL A 102 -4.26 3.19 -3.54
C VAL A 102 -3.51 4.22 -2.71
N SER A 103 -4.08 4.61 -1.58
CA SER A 103 -3.39 5.47 -0.62
C SER A 103 -2.57 4.63 0.35
N TYR A 104 -1.43 5.13 0.83
CA TYR A 104 -0.72 4.51 1.97
C TYR A 104 -0.94 5.30 3.28
N LYS A 105 -1.38 6.56 3.19
CA LYS A 105 -1.65 7.37 4.38
C LYS A 105 -2.80 8.34 4.14
N GLY A 106 -3.60 8.56 5.17
CA GLY A 106 -4.71 9.52 5.18
C GLY A 106 -4.54 10.55 6.30
N PHE A 107 -4.98 11.78 6.04
CA PHE A 107 -4.90 12.90 6.97
C PHE A 107 -6.22 13.67 7.01
N SER A 108 -6.59 14.15 8.18
CA SER A 108 -7.67 15.12 8.38
C SER A 108 -7.21 16.56 8.18
N ASP A 109 -5.93 16.85 8.45
CA ASP A 109 -5.32 18.17 8.38
C ASP A 109 -4.57 18.38 7.05
N ARG A 110 -4.85 19.51 6.39
CA ARG A 110 -4.25 19.88 5.10
C ARG A 110 -2.75 20.10 5.23
N SER A 111 -2.32 20.91 6.19
CA SER A 111 -0.92 21.30 6.37
C SER A 111 -0.04 20.07 6.62
N LYS A 112 -0.50 19.15 7.48
CA LYS A 112 0.18 17.88 7.73
C LYS A 112 0.31 17.03 6.46
N ALA A 113 -0.74 16.94 5.65
CA ALA A 113 -0.72 16.17 4.40
C ALA A 113 0.29 16.73 3.39
N PHE A 114 0.35 18.05 3.22
CA PHE A 114 1.31 18.69 2.31
C PHE A 114 2.76 18.61 2.82
N LYS A 115 2.98 18.69 4.13
CA LYS A 115 4.30 18.46 4.72
C LYS A 115 4.78 17.03 4.44
N GLU A 116 3.93 16.04 4.68
CA GLU A 116 4.27 14.65 4.39
C GLU A 116 4.50 14.41 2.89
N LEU A 117 3.68 15.01 2.01
CA LEU A 117 3.87 14.93 0.56
C LEU A 117 5.27 15.41 0.16
N LYS A 118 5.72 16.53 0.72
CA LYS A 118 7.07 17.07 0.44
C LYS A 118 8.16 16.07 0.86
N ILE A 119 8.02 15.48 2.05
CA ILE A 119 8.97 14.48 2.56
C ILE A 119 8.97 13.23 1.66
N ALA A 120 7.79 12.71 1.30
CA ALA A 120 7.65 11.52 0.46
C ALA A 120 8.34 11.72 -0.90
N ARG A 121 8.13 12.87 -1.55
CA ARG A 121 8.71 13.14 -2.87
C ARG A 121 10.22 13.40 -2.85
N SER A 122 10.78 13.70 -1.67
CA SER A 122 12.24 13.77 -1.45
C SER A 122 12.85 12.43 -1.04
N THR A 123 12.04 11.40 -0.80
CA THR A 123 12.49 10.06 -0.43
C THR A 123 12.66 9.21 -1.68
N GLN A 124 13.82 8.55 -1.80
CA GLN A 124 14.11 7.69 -2.95
C GLN A 124 13.07 6.56 -3.10
N GLY A 125 12.50 6.42 -4.28
CA GLY A 125 11.46 5.45 -4.61
C GLY A 125 10.03 5.90 -4.29
N GLN A 126 9.81 7.12 -3.81
CA GLN A 126 8.48 7.71 -3.52
C GLN A 126 8.25 9.06 -4.23
N GLU A 127 9.05 9.37 -5.26
CA GLU A 127 9.03 10.64 -5.98
C GLU A 127 7.68 10.91 -6.68
N ASN A 128 7.01 9.82 -7.08
CA ASN A 128 5.75 9.84 -7.82
C ASN A 128 4.51 9.86 -6.93
N VAL A 129 4.64 10.02 -5.61
CA VAL A 129 3.49 10.16 -4.72
C VAL A 129 2.74 11.47 -4.99
N TRP A 130 1.41 11.41 -5.05
CA TRP A 130 0.57 12.60 -5.17
C TRP A 130 -0.55 12.63 -4.13
N LEU A 131 -1.12 13.81 -3.91
CA LEU A 131 -2.21 14.02 -2.95
C LEU A 131 -3.57 13.91 -3.64
N HIS A 132 -4.47 13.12 -3.06
CA HIS A 132 -5.88 13.09 -3.41
C HIS A 132 -6.70 13.77 -2.30
N ILE A 133 -7.53 14.74 -2.69
CA ILE A 133 -8.45 15.44 -1.79
C ILE A 133 -9.85 14.88 -2.02
N LYS A 134 -10.44 14.32 -0.96
CA LYS A 134 -11.80 13.82 -0.97
C LYS A 134 -12.75 14.98 -0.71
N HIS A 135 -13.63 15.25 -1.68
CA HIS A 135 -14.72 16.21 -1.59
C HIS A 135 -15.95 15.58 -0.93
#